data_AF-A0A415MTE1-F1
#
_entry.id   AF-A0A415MTE1-F1
#
_cell.length_a   1.000
_cell.length_b   1.000
_cell.length_c   1.000
_cell.angle_alpha   90.00
_cell.angle_beta   90.00
_cell.angle_gamma   90.00
#
_symmetry.space_group_name_H-M   'P 1'
#
loop_
_entity.id
_entity.type
_entity.pdbx_description
1 polymer ?
#
loop_
_entity_poly.entity_id
_entity_poly.type
_entity_poly.pdbx_seq_one_letter_code
_entity_poly.pdbx_strand_id
1 'polypeptide(L)' 'MRKLLINLFLRFTGKDGIEMMAKLWAIEIMNQETTEEAKEVYARVPRLLKEKVKKILIDSGMEELVEE' A
#
# COMPACT_ATOMS: atom_id res chain seq x y z
N MET A 1 13.90 -1.06 12.84
CA MET A 1 14.26 0.35 12.55
C MET A 1 13.71 0.89 11.22
N ARG A 2 13.82 0.20 10.07
CA ARG A 2 13.30 0.69 8.76
C ARG A 2 11.83 1.13 8.76
N LYS A 3 10.91 0.33 9.32
CA LYS A 3 9.47 0.67 9.36
C LYS A 3 9.17 1.97 10.14
N LEU A 4 9.96 2.28 11.18
CA LEU A 4 9.80 3.50 11.97
C LEU A 4 10.30 4.74 11.20
N LEU A 5 11.41 4.59 10.47
CA LEU A 5 11.95 5.67 9.64
C LEU A 5 11.01 6.01 8.47
N ILE A 6 10.40 5.00 7.84
CA ILE A 6 9.43 5.21 6.76
C ILE A 6 8.19 5.94 7.29
N ASN A 7 7.67 5.54 8.47
CA ASN A 7 6.54 6.24 9.08
C ASN A 7 6.88 7.68 9.50
N LEU A 8 8.10 7.92 9.97
CA LEU A 8 8.56 9.26 10.33
C LEU A 8 8.74 10.15 9.08
N PHE A 9 9.28 9.60 7.99
CA PHE A 9 9.40 10.28 6.72
C PHE A 9 8.03 10.64 6.11
N LEU A 10 7.07 9.70 6.13
CA LEU A 10 5.69 9.95 5.71
C LEU A 10 4.99 11.02 6.55
N ARG A 11 5.36 11.18 7.82
CA ARG A 11 4.84 12.25 8.67
C ARG A 11 5.35 13.62 8.22
N PHE A 12 6.56 13.69 7.68
CA PHE A 12 7.20 14.92 7.24
C PHE A 12 6.72 15.37 5.85
N THR A 13 6.35 14.44 4.97
CA THR A 13 5.86 14.74 3.60
C THR A 13 4.40 15.24 3.55
N GLY A 14 3.66 15.16 4.65
CA GLY A 14 2.29 15.67 4.74
C GLY A 14 1.25 14.81 3.98
N LYS A 15 0.04 15.37 3.76
CA LYS A 15 -1.10 14.65 3.16
C LYS A 15 -0.82 14.20 1.73
N ASP A 16 -0.23 15.05 0.90
CA ASP A 16 -0.01 14.76 -0.52
C ASP A 16 1.02 13.64 -0.73
N GLY A 17 2.08 13.62 0.09
CA GLY A 17 3.07 12.55 0.07
C GLY A 17 2.50 11.19 0.49
N ILE A 18 1.57 11.17 1.45
CA ILE A 18 0.85 9.98 1.87
C ILE A 18 -0.01 9.43 0.72
N GLU A 19 -0.71 10.30 -0.02
CA GLU A 19 -1.56 9.88 -1.14
C GLU A 19 -0.74 9.38 -2.34
N MET A 20 0.34 10.07 -2.68
CA MET A 20 1.26 9.62 -3.73
C MET A 20 1.84 8.25 -3.38
N MET A 21 2.32 8.06 -2.16
CA MET A 21 2.88 6.78 -1.73
C MET A 21 1.83 5.67 -1.71
N ALA A 22 0.59 5.95 -1.30
CA ALA A 22 -0.48 4.96 -1.38
C ALA A 22 -0.77 4.52 -2.82
N LYS A 23 -0.79 5.45 -3.78
CA LYS A 23 -0.95 5.11 -5.20
C LYS A 23 0.21 4.27 -5.74
N LEU A 24 1.45 4.60 -5.38
CA LEU A 24 2.63 3.82 -5.78
C LEU A 24 2.59 2.39 -5.22
N TRP A 25 2.19 2.22 -3.96
CA TRP A 25 2.01 0.89 -3.38
C TRP A 25 0.89 0.11 -4.06
N ALA A 26 -0.22 0.75 -4.40
CA ALA A 26 -1.29 0.09 -5.14
C ALA A 26 -0.78 -0.38 -6.51
N ILE A 27 -0.06 0.47 -7.24
CA ILE A 27 0.55 0.09 -8.54
C ILE A 27 1.52 -1.09 -8.38
N GLU A 28 2.38 -1.06 -7.36
CA GLU A 28 3.31 -2.16 -7.09
C GLU A 28 2.58 -3.49 -6.86
N ILE A 29 1.45 -3.47 -6.14
CA ILE A 29 0.63 -4.66 -5.88
C ILE A 29 -0.07 -5.14 -7.15
N MET A 30 -0.62 -4.22 -7.95
CA MET A 30 -1.32 -4.53 -9.21
C MET A 30 -0.37 -5.05 -10.30
N ASN A 31 0.92 -4.73 -10.21
CA ASN A 31 1.94 -5.15 -11.18
C ASN A 31 2.51 -6.55 -10.89
N GLN A 32 2.16 -7.20 -9.78
CA GLN A 32 2.64 -8.55 -9.50
C GLN A 32 2.01 -9.56 -10.46
N GLU A 33 2.77 -10.57 -10.88
CA GLU A 33 2.31 -11.58 -11.84
C GLU A 33 1.33 -12.57 -11.20
N THR A 34 1.43 -12.78 -9.89
CA THR A 34 0.60 -13.72 -9.14
C THR A 34 -0.14 -13.08 -7.97
N THR A 35 -1.30 -13.63 -7.64
CA THR A 35 -2.13 -13.17 -6.51
C THR A 35 -1.46 -13.38 -5.17
N GLU A 36 -0.65 -14.43 -5.02
CA GLU A 36 0.10 -14.74 -3.80
C GLU A 36 1.17 -13.67 -3.53
N GLU A 37 1.95 -13.28 -4.54
CA GLU A 37 2.94 -12.21 -4.44
C GLU A 37 2.29 -10.86 -4.17
N ALA A 38 1.16 -10.58 -4.83
CA ALA A 38 0.39 -9.36 -4.59
C ALA A 38 -0.06 -9.25 -3.11
N LYS A 39 -0.53 -10.36 -2.51
CA LYS A 39 -0.87 -10.43 -1.09
C LYS A 39 0.36 -10.22 -0.19
N GLU A 40 1.51 -10.79 -0.53
CA GLU A 40 2.74 -10.55 0.22
C GLU A 40 3.20 -9.08 0.18
N VAL A 41 3.12 -8.46 -1.00
CA VAL A 41 3.45 -7.04 -1.18
C VAL A 41 2.47 -6.18 -0.39
N TYR A 42 1.17 -6.49 -0.44
CA TYR A 42 0.16 -5.84 0.38
C TYR A 42 0.45 -5.99 1.89
N ALA A 43 0.95 -7.15 2.33
CA ALA A 43 1.37 -7.38 3.71
C ALA A 43 2.52 -6.45 4.15
N ARG A 44 3.39 -6.04 3.22
CA ARG A 44 4.53 -5.15 3.47
C ARG A 44 4.16 -3.66 3.53
N VAL A 45 2.97 -3.28 3.05
CA VAL A 45 2.48 -1.89 3.08
C VAL A 45 2.50 -1.31 4.50
N PRO A 46 3.07 -0.11 4.71
CA PRO A 46 3.06 0.56 6.01
C PRO A 46 1.64 0.78 6.54
N ARG A 47 1.44 0.58 7.85
CA ARG A 47 0.12 0.69 8.50
C ARG A 47 -0.59 2.03 8.21
N LEU A 48 0.16 3.13 8.11
CA LEU A 48 -0.38 4.46 7.80
C LEU A 48 -0.96 4.57 6.37
N LEU A 49 -0.49 3.74 5.44
CA LEU A 49 -0.94 3.72 4.04
C LEU A 49 -1.95 2.61 3.77
N LYS A 50 -2.01 1.59 4.64
CA LYS A 50 -2.71 0.34 4.39
C LYS A 50 -4.21 0.49 4.10
N GLU A 51 -4.89 1.38 4.81
CA GLU A 51 -6.31 1.69 4.56
C GLU A 51 -6.53 2.38 3.21
N LYS A 52 -5.66 3.34 2.85
CA LYS A 52 -5.72 4.03 1.55
C LYS A 52 -5.42 3.08 0.39
N VAL A 53 -4.39 2.24 0.53
CA VAL A 53 -4.05 1.22 -0.47
C VAL A 53 -5.19 0.21 -0.61
N LYS A 54 -5.78 -0.27 0.49
CA LYS A 54 -6.96 -1.14 0.48
C LYS A 54 -8.09 -0.52 -0.33
N LYS A 55 -8.41 0.75 -0.07
CA LYS A 55 -9.46 1.45 -0.80
C LYS A 55 -9.15 1.51 -2.31
N ILE A 56 -7.92 1.84 -2.70
CA ILE A 56 -7.53 1.89 -4.11
C ILE A 56 -7.68 0.52 -4.79
N LEU A 57 -7.26 -0.56 -4.12
CA LEU A 57 -7.38 -1.92 -4.68
C LEU A 57 -8.84 -2.35 -4.83
N ILE A 58 -9.69 -2.03 -3.85
CA ILE A 58 -11.14 -2.27 -3.92
C ILE A 58 -11.78 -1.47 -5.06
N ASP A 59 -11.47 -0.18 -5.15
CA ASP A 59 -11.98 0.70 -6.23
C ASP A 59 -11.50 0.22 -7.62
N SER A 60 -10.39 -0.51 -7.69
CA SER A 60 -9.86 -1.17 -8.90
C SER A 60 -10.37 -2.59 -9.14
N GLY A 61 -11.27 -3.11 -8.29
CA GLY A 61 -11.85 -4.45 -8.43
C GLY A 61 -10.94 -5.62 -8.02
N MET A 62 -9.93 -5.37 -7.20
CA MET A 62 -8.98 -6.38 -6.68
C MET A 62 -9.20 -6.65 -5.18
N GLU A 63 -10.46 -6.86 -4.79
CA GLU A 63 -10.86 -7.05 -3.39
C GLU A 63 -10.25 -8.33 -2.79
N GLU A 64 -10.05 -9.35 -3.61
CA GLU A 64 -9.48 -10.66 -3.27
C GLU A 64 -8.03 -10.59 -2.78
N LEU A 65 -7.30 -9.53 -3.14
CA LEU A 65 -5.93 -9.27 -2.67
C LEU A 65 -5.88 -8.72 -1.25
N VAL A 66 -7.03 -8.25 -0.76
CA VAL A 66 -7.17 -7.55 0.52
C VAL A 66 -7.93 -8.36 1.58
N GLU A 67 -8.46 -9.51 1.18
CA GLU A 67 -9.05 -10.53 2.04
C GLU A 67 -7.98 -11.51 2.55
N GLU A 68 -8.07 -11.86 3.84
CA GLU A 68 -7.17 -12.80 4.53
C GLU A 68 -7.20 -14.20 3.91
#